data_AF-A0A2A2XZM8-F1
#
_entry.id   AF-A0A2A2XZM8-F1
#
_cell.length_a   1.000
_cell.length_b   1.000
_cell.length_c   1.000
_cell.angle_alpha   90.00
_cell.angle_beta   90.00
_cell.angle_gamma   90.00
#
_symmetry.space_group_name_H-M   'P 1'
#
loop_
_entity.id
_entity.type
_entity.pdbx_description
1 polymer ?
#
loop_
_entity_poly.entity_id
_entity_poly.type
_entity_poly.pdbx_seq_one_letter_code
_entity_poly.pdbx_strand_id
1 'polypeptide(L)'
;MKLKIKKESLYNFAEPVSFSPHHVRIFPRVDLFVKLERVVFETAPGADVQYRQDLFDNLIAYCFYPKTALELPFRLELDLEVEEKNPFHFLLESTGFKIPPEYKSSPPTCVPKAVANSPSHSPRPCPDRRLRRL
;
A
#
# COMPACT_ATOMS: atom_id res chain seq x y z
N MET A 1 -11.20 -1.61 -3.92
CA MET A 1 -11.23 -0.42 -4.81
C MET A 1 -10.20 -0.62 -5.92
N LYS A 2 -10.54 -0.28 -7.17
CA LYS A 2 -9.59 -0.35 -8.28
C LYS A 2 -8.98 1.04 -8.49
N LEU A 3 -7.66 1.10 -8.63
CA LEU A 3 -6.90 2.33 -8.81
C LEU A 3 -5.99 2.19 -10.04
N LYS A 4 -5.87 3.28 -10.77
CA LYS A 4 -4.86 3.46 -11.81
C LYS A 4 -3.92 4.57 -11.38
N ILE A 5 -2.62 4.26 -11.26
CA ILE A 5 -1.59 5.22 -10.86
C ILE A 5 -0.65 5.43 -12.04
N LYS A 6 -0.44 6.70 -12.39
CA LYS A 6 0.56 7.11 -13.36
C LYS A 6 1.55 8.04 -12.68
N LYS A 7 2.85 7.73 -12.79
CA LYS A 7 3.93 8.53 -12.23
C LYS A 7 4.97 8.77 -13.30
N GLU A 8 5.29 10.03 -13.53
CA GLU A 8 6.33 10.47 -14.45
C GLU A 8 7.35 11.33 -13.70
N SER A 9 8.62 11.16 -14.01
CA SER A 9 9.69 12.02 -13.53
C SER A 9 10.75 12.16 -14.61
N LEU A 10 11.23 13.37 -14.82
CA LEU A 10 12.25 13.68 -15.81
C LEU A 10 13.34 14.49 -15.13
N TYR A 11 14.55 13.96 -15.11
CA TYR A 11 15.74 14.70 -14.69
C TYR A 11 16.47 15.21 -15.92
N ASN A 12 16.75 16.51 -15.96
CA ASN A 12 17.46 17.16 -17.06
C ASN A 12 18.84 17.60 -16.58
N PHE A 13 19.85 17.44 -17.44
CA PHE A 13 21.23 17.81 -17.16
C PHE A 13 21.70 18.84 -18.19
N ALA A 14 22.58 19.75 -17.77
CA ALA A 14 23.11 20.81 -18.64
C ALA A 14 24.05 20.26 -19.73
N GLU A 15 24.68 19.11 -19.48
CA GLU A 15 25.64 18.45 -20.37
C GLU A 15 25.42 16.92 -20.35
N PRO A 16 25.86 16.17 -21.37
CA PRO A 16 25.70 14.73 -21.39
C PRO A 16 26.48 14.06 -20.25
N VAL A 17 25.77 13.39 -19.35
CA VAL A 17 26.35 12.72 -18.18
C VAL A 17 26.26 11.21 -18.30
N SER A 18 27.20 10.50 -17.68
CA SER A 18 27.08 9.07 -17.45
C SER A 18 26.29 8.82 -16.16
N PHE A 19 25.47 7.78 -16.17
CA PHE A 19 24.68 7.41 -14.99
C PHE A 19 25.32 6.20 -14.31
N SER A 20 25.52 6.32 -12.99
CA SER A 20 25.81 5.15 -12.16
C SER A 20 24.60 4.19 -12.14
N PRO A 21 24.74 2.95 -11.66
CA PRO A 21 23.59 2.08 -11.41
C PRO A 21 22.53 2.78 -10.53
N HIS A 22 21.26 2.72 -10.94
CA HIS A 22 20.14 3.32 -10.21
C HIS A 22 19.26 2.23 -9.59
N HIS A 23 18.84 2.44 -8.33
CA HIS A 23 17.87 1.59 -7.66
C HIS A 23 16.53 2.33 -7.58
N VAL A 24 15.57 1.91 -8.39
CA VAL A 24 14.27 2.54 -8.50
C VAL A 24 13.28 1.83 -7.57
N ARG A 25 12.83 2.55 -6.54
CA ARG A 25 11.91 2.07 -5.48
C ARG A 25 10.54 2.75 -5.51
N ILE A 26 9.93 2.78 -6.68
CA ILE A 26 8.62 3.44 -6.91
C ILE A 26 7.45 2.45 -6.97
N PHE A 27 7.74 1.15 -6.86
CA PHE A 27 6.73 0.10 -6.93
C PHE A 27 6.08 -0.09 -5.56
N PRO A 28 4.75 -0.25 -5.49
CA PRO A 28 4.09 -0.60 -4.23
C PRO A 28 4.44 -2.02 -3.81
N ARG A 29 4.44 -2.27 -2.51
CA ARG A 29 4.47 -3.64 -1.97
C ARG A 29 3.14 -4.31 -2.28
N VAL A 30 3.21 -5.49 -2.89
CA VAL A 30 2.05 -6.37 -3.08
C VAL A 30 1.83 -7.16 -1.80
N ASP A 31 0.61 -7.13 -1.27
CA ASP A 31 0.22 -7.86 -0.07
C ASP A 31 -1.21 -8.40 -0.21
N LEU A 32 -1.76 -8.98 0.85
CA LEU A 32 -3.14 -9.51 0.85
C LEU A 32 -4.21 -8.46 0.50
N PHE A 33 -3.91 -7.19 0.73
CA PHE A 33 -4.82 -6.07 0.55
C PHE A 33 -4.48 -5.22 -0.67
N VAL A 34 -3.34 -5.45 -1.32
CA VAL A 34 -2.91 -4.70 -2.50
C VAL A 34 -2.51 -5.71 -3.57
N LYS A 35 -3.39 -5.90 -4.55
CA LYS A 35 -3.17 -6.75 -5.72
C LYS A 35 -2.76 -5.90 -6.91
N LEU A 36 -1.68 -6.26 -7.59
CA LEU A 36 -1.18 -5.57 -8.77
C LEU A 36 -1.64 -6.33 -10.01
N GLU A 37 -2.46 -5.70 -10.85
CA GLU A 37 -3.00 -6.29 -12.09
C GLU A 37 -2.07 -6.04 -13.28
N ARG A 38 -1.51 -4.82 -13.36
CA ARG A 38 -0.60 -4.43 -14.42
C ARG A 38 0.47 -3.49 -13.89
N VAL A 39 1.69 -3.69 -14.36
CA VAL A 39 2.84 -2.81 -14.15
C VAL A 39 3.48 -2.52 -15.50
N VAL A 40 3.71 -1.24 -15.79
CA VAL A 40 4.54 -0.81 -16.91
C VAL A 40 5.55 0.17 -16.36
N PHE A 41 6.84 -0.14 -16.53
CA PHE A 41 7.93 0.72 -16.12
C PHE A 41 8.85 0.97 -17.32
N GLU A 42 9.09 2.25 -17.58
CA GLU A 42 9.98 2.70 -18.64
C GLU A 42 11.00 3.69 -18.07
N THR A 43 12.23 3.59 -18.56
CA THR A 43 13.33 4.51 -18.22
C THR A 43 14.06 4.93 -19.51
N ALA A 44 15.23 5.55 -19.39
CA ALA A 44 16.05 5.94 -20.54
C ALA A 44 16.24 4.77 -21.54
N PRO A 45 16.17 5.03 -22.85
CA PRO A 45 16.27 3.99 -23.88
C PRO A 45 17.62 3.29 -23.84
N GLY A 46 17.61 1.97 -23.99
CA GLY A 46 18.83 1.15 -23.96
C GLY A 46 19.38 0.89 -22.56
N ALA A 47 18.62 1.21 -21.51
CA ALA A 47 18.94 0.76 -20.16
C ALA A 47 18.76 -0.76 -20.01
N ASP A 48 19.65 -1.39 -19.28
CA ASP A 48 19.45 -2.75 -18.77
C ASP A 48 18.72 -2.66 -17.42
N VAL A 49 17.56 -3.31 -17.32
CA VAL A 49 16.69 -3.23 -16.13
C VAL A 49 16.48 -4.62 -15.56
N GLN A 50 16.94 -4.81 -14.32
CA GLN A 50 16.78 -6.05 -13.57
C GLN A 50 15.86 -5.83 -12.38
N TYR A 51 14.85 -6.69 -12.24
CA TYR A 51 13.93 -6.64 -11.11
C TYR A 51 14.36 -7.58 -10.00
N ARG A 52 14.34 -7.09 -8.76
CA ARG A 52 14.67 -7.88 -7.56
C ARG A 52 13.74 -7.48 -6.42
N GLN A 53 13.61 -8.36 -5.44
CA GLN A 53 12.93 -8.06 -4.18
C GLN A 53 13.95 -7.69 -3.10
N ASP A 54 13.62 -6.73 -2.24
CA ASP A 54 14.40 -6.46 -1.02
C ASP A 54 13.96 -7.33 0.16
N LEU A 55 14.56 -7.08 1.33
CA LEU A 55 14.25 -7.78 2.58
C LEU A 55 12.81 -7.57 3.07
N PHE A 56 12.07 -6.64 2.49
CA PHE A 56 10.69 -6.32 2.83
C PHE A 56 9.71 -6.69 1.71
N ASP A 57 10.17 -7.51 0.75
CA ASP A 57 9.43 -7.94 -0.44
C ASP A 57 9.02 -6.78 -1.39
N ASN A 58 9.66 -5.62 -1.28
CA ASN A 58 9.40 -4.54 -2.23
C ASN A 58 10.07 -4.87 -3.56
N LEU A 59 9.36 -4.68 -4.66
CA LEU A 59 9.93 -4.76 -5.99
C LEU A 59 10.85 -3.55 -6.24
N ILE A 60 12.10 -3.82 -6.60
CA ILE A 60 13.11 -2.82 -6.95
C ILE A 60 13.58 -3.07 -8.38
N ALA A 61 13.59 -2.02 -9.19
CA ALA A 61 14.23 -2.05 -10.50
C ALA A 61 15.66 -1.52 -10.40
N TYR A 62 16.63 -2.37 -10.70
CA TYR A 62 18.04 -2.05 -10.84
C TYR A 62 18.29 -1.66 -12.30
N CYS A 63 18.57 -0.39 -12.55
CA CYS A 63 18.75 0.14 -13.89
C CYS A 63 20.22 0.48 -14.13
N PHE A 64 20.80 -0.10 -15.18
CA PHE A 64 22.14 0.19 -15.66
C PHE A 64 22.07 0.90 -17.02
N TYR A 65 22.87 1.95 -17.19
CA TYR A 65 22.84 2.80 -18.38
C TYR A 65 24.22 2.82 -19.04
N PRO A 66 24.40 2.13 -20.18
CA PRO A 66 25.70 2.03 -20.83
C PRO A 66 26.10 3.31 -21.60
N LYS A 67 25.15 4.20 -21.89
CA LYS A 67 25.35 5.41 -22.69
C LYS A 67 25.18 6.67 -21.85
N THR A 68 25.85 7.75 -22.24
CA THR A 68 25.60 9.08 -21.70
C THR A 68 24.29 9.65 -22.23
N ALA A 69 23.61 10.48 -21.44
CA ALA A 69 22.42 11.20 -21.88
C ALA A 69 22.29 12.56 -21.19
N LEU A 70 21.45 13.41 -21.76
CA LEU A 70 21.04 14.71 -21.18
C LEU A 70 19.82 14.58 -20.26
N GLU A 71 19.11 13.45 -20.36
CA GLU A 71 17.83 13.24 -19.71
C GLU A 71 17.77 11.85 -19.09
N LEU A 72 17.14 11.76 -17.93
CA LEU A 72 16.84 10.50 -17.26
C LEU A 72 15.34 10.44 -16.92
N PRO A 73 14.52 9.88 -17.82
CA PRO A 73 13.09 9.71 -17.59
C PRO A 73 12.80 8.48 -16.74
N PHE A 74 11.76 8.56 -15.90
CA PHE A 74 11.16 7.42 -15.22
C PHE A 74 9.65 7.51 -15.37
N ARG A 75 9.04 6.53 -16.04
CA ARG A 75 7.59 6.42 -16.21
C ARG A 75 7.09 5.13 -15.61
N LEU A 76 6.03 5.22 -14.83
CA LEU A 76 5.38 4.09 -14.18
C LEU A 76 3.87 4.19 -14.39
N GLU A 77 3.28 3.14 -14.92
CA GLU A 77 1.83 2.94 -14.93
C GLU A 77 1.48 1.67 -14.14
N LEU A 78 0.53 1.80 -13.23
CA LEU A 78 0.05 0.72 -12.37
C LEU A 78 -1.47 0.64 -12.47
N ASP A 79 -1.99 -0.56 -12.65
CA ASP A 79 -3.39 -0.88 -12.38
C ASP A 79 -3.40 -1.83 -11.16
N LEU A 80 -4.08 -1.44 -10.08
CA LEU A 80 -4.10 -2.19 -8.83
C LEU A 80 -5.49 -2.24 -8.18
N GLU A 81 -5.74 -3.30 -7.43
CA GLU A 81 -6.90 -3.47 -6.58
C GLU A 81 -6.48 -3.40 -5.11
N VAL A 82 -7.05 -2.45 -4.37
CA VAL A 82 -6.79 -2.23 -2.95
C VAL A 82 -8.02 -2.58 -2.12
N GLU A 83 -7.85 -3.48 -1.18
CA GLU A 83 -8.83 -3.83 -0.15
C GLU A 83 -8.57 -3.01 1.11
N GLU A 84 -9.63 -2.58 1.78
CA GLU A 84 -9.51 -1.79 3.00
C GLU A 84 -9.13 -2.70 4.17
N LYS A 85 -7.98 -2.44 4.81
CA LYS A 85 -7.44 -3.27 5.91
C LYS A 85 -8.37 -3.39 7.13
N ASN A 86 -9.18 -2.36 7.40
CA ASN A 86 -10.18 -2.38 8.47
C ASN A 86 -11.43 -1.59 8.04
N PRO A 87 -12.44 -2.26 7.45
CA PRO A 87 -13.63 -1.60 6.93
C PRO A 87 -14.53 -0.97 8.01
N PHE A 88 -14.27 -1.22 9.31
CA PHE A 88 -15.15 -0.80 10.39
C PHE A 88 -14.51 0.18 11.37
N HIS A 89 -13.19 0.37 11.34
CA HIS A 89 -12.44 1.25 12.24
C HIS A 89 -12.94 1.22 13.71
N PHE A 90 -13.43 0.09 14.22
CA PHE A 90 -13.97 0.07 15.59
C PHE A 90 -12.82 0.24 16.58
N LEU A 91 -13.05 1.07 17.60
CA LEU A 91 -12.18 1.13 18.75
C LEU A 91 -12.59 -0.03 19.67
N LEU A 92 -11.64 -0.91 20.00
CA LEU A 92 -11.82 -1.88 21.07
C LEU A 92 -11.68 -1.16 22.42
N GLU A 93 -12.58 -1.42 23.36
CA GLU A 93 -12.41 -0.98 24.75
C GLU A 93 -11.10 -1.54 25.32
N SER A 94 -10.46 -0.80 26.24
CA SER A 94 -9.19 -1.18 26.86
C SER A 94 -9.21 -2.57 27.51
N THR A 95 -10.37 -3.00 28.01
CA THR A 95 -10.59 -4.33 28.58
C THR A 95 -10.36 -5.46 27.57
N GLY A 96 -10.58 -5.20 26.27
CA GLY A 96 -10.42 -6.18 25.19
C GLY A 96 -8.97 -6.60 24.92
N PHE A 97 -7.98 -5.92 25.51
CA PHE A 97 -6.57 -6.26 25.40
C PHE A 97 -6.07 -7.18 26.54
N LYS A 98 -6.89 -7.46 27.56
CA LYS A 98 -6.53 -8.37 28.65
C LYS A 98 -6.57 -9.83 28.17
N ILE A 99 -5.56 -10.61 28.52
CA ILE A 99 -5.51 -12.06 28.30
C ILE A 99 -5.34 -12.75 29.67
N PRO A 100 -6.27 -13.63 30.10
CA PRO A 100 -7.50 -14.03 29.40
C PRO A 100 -8.56 -12.89 29.35
N PRO A 101 -9.41 -12.85 28.31
CA PRO A 101 -10.42 -11.81 28.18
C PRO A 101 -11.49 -11.91 29.27
N GLU A 102 -11.68 -10.82 30.02
CA GLU A 102 -12.76 -10.69 31.00
C GLU A 102 -14.07 -10.37 30.28
N TYR A 103 -14.96 -11.36 30.15
CA TYR A 103 -16.30 -11.16 29.59
C TYR A 103 -17.24 -10.62 30.68
N LYS A 104 -17.72 -9.39 30.51
CA LYS A 104 -18.89 -8.92 31.27
C LYS A 104 -20.13 -9.66 30.79
N SER A 105 -21.17 -9.74 31.62
CA SER A 105 -22.46 -10.38 31.26
C SER A 105 -23.18 -9.68 30.10
N SER A 106 -22.81 -8.44 29.80
CA SER A 106 -23.23 -7.71 28.61
C SER A 106 -22.23 -7.90 27.45
N PRO A 107 -22.69 -8.07 26.20
CA PRO A 107 -21.80 -8.23 25.05
C PRO A 107 -20.85 -7.02 24.92
N PRO A 108 -19.58 -7.23 24.53
CA PRO A 108 -18.63 -6.14 24.32
C PRO A 108 -19.18 -5.18 23.27
N THR A 109 -19.20 -3.89 23.61
CA THR A 109 -19.66 -2.84 22.72
C THR A 109 -18.54 -2.46 21.76
N CYS A 110 -18.81 -2.50 20.46
CA CYS A 110 -17.91 -1.97 19.43
C CYS A 110 -18.42 -0.59 19.03
N VAL A 111 -17.66 0.48 19.31
CA VAL A 111 -18.04 1.84 18.91
C VAL A 111 -17.34 2.20 17.60
N PRO A 112 -18.08 2.56 16.52
CA PRO A 112 -17.46 3.06 15.30
C PRO A 112 -16.71 4.37 15.59
N LYS A 113 -15.50 4.54 15.04
CA LYS A 113 -14.67 5.73 15.28
C LYS A 113 -15.36 7.05 14.94
N ALA A 114 -16.23 7.06 13.93
CA ALA A 114 -17.02 8.23 13.53
C ALA A 114 -18.00 8.73 14.61
N VAL A 115 -18.36 7.86 15.57
CA VAL A 115 -19.36 8.13 16.63
C VAL A 115 -18.70 8.44 17.97
N ALA A 116 -17.39 8.24 18.11
CA ALA A 116 -16.69 8.43 19.38
C ALA A 116 -16.62 9.90 19.86
N ASN A 117 -16.86 10.88 18.97
CA ASN A 117 -16.75 12.30 19.27
C ASN A 117 -18.10 13.02 19.44
N SER A 118 -19.24 12.31 19.43
CA SER A 118 -20.57 12.92 19.61
C SER A 118 -21.10 12.69 21.04
N PRO A 119 -21.61 13.74 21.72
CA PRO A 119 -21.97 13.66 23.15
C PRO A 119 -23.29 12.91 23.43
N SER A 120 -23.91 12.27 22.43
CA SER A 120 -25.21 11.63 22.62
C SER A 120 -25.42 10.43 21.68
N HIS A 121 -24.95 9.24 22.04
CA HIS A 121 -25.65 8.04 21.56
C HIS A 121 -25.40 6.75 22.33
N SER A 122 -26.45 5.92 22.31
CA SER A 122 -26.51 4.56 22.83
C SER A 122 -25.63 3.60 22.02
N PRO A 123 -24.91 2.67 22.68
CA PRO A 123 -24.04 1.71 22.02
C PRO A 123 -24.82 0.75 21.12
N ARG A 124 -24.33 0.53 19.89
CA ARG A 124 -24.85 -0.52 19.01
C ARG A 124 -24.11 -1.84 19.30
N PRO A 125 -24.81 -2.98 19.39
CA PRO A 125 -24.17 -4.27 19.56
C PRO A 125 -23.29 -4.59 18.34
N CYS A 126 -22.11 -5.16 18.61
CA CYS A 126 -21.19 -5.61 17.58
C CYS A 126 -21.88 -6.70 16.73
N PRO A 127 -21.78 -6.67 15.39
CA PRO A 127 -22.40 -7.69 14.55
C PRO A 127 -21.80 -9.07 14.86
N ASP A 128 -22.63 -10.00 15.32
CA ASP A 128 -22.22 -11.34 15.68
C ASP A 128 -21.79 -12.12 14.42
N ARG A 129 -20.51 -12.52 14.37
CA ARG A 129 -19.93 -13.24 13.23
C ARG A 129 -20.32 -14.72 13.19
N ARG A 130 -21.24 -15.19 14.04
CA ARG A 130 -21.67 -16.60 14.13
C ARG A 130 -22.80 -17.03 13.19
N LEU A 131 -23.17 -16.24 12.18
CA LEU A 131 -24.19 -16.62 11.18
C LEU A 131 -23.74 -16.35 9.74
N ARG A 132 -22.63 -16.97 9.30
CA ARG A 132 -22.38 -17.28 7.89
C ARG A 132 -21.70 -18.65 7.76
N ARG A 133 -22.49 -19.69 8.02
CA ARG A 133 -22.30 -21.01 7.40
C ARG A 133 -23.63 -21.37 6.73
N LEU A 134 -23.71 -21.06 5.45
CA LEU A 134 -24.45 -21.79 4.43
C LEU A 134 -23.60 -21.71 3.16
#